data_AF-A0A7D9IWP6-F1
#
_entry.id   AF-A0A7D9IWP6-F1
#
_cell.length_a   1.000
_cell.length_b   1.000
_cell.length_c   1.000
_cell.angle_alpha   90.00
_cell.angle_beta   90.00
_cell.angle_gamma   90.00
#
_symmetry.space_group_name_H-M   'P 1'
#
loop_
_entity.id
_entity.type
_entity.pdbx_description
1 polymer ?
#
loop_
_entity_poly.entity_id
_entity_poly.type
_entity_poly.pdbx_seq_one_letter_code
_entity_poly.pdbx_strand_id
1 'polypeptide(L)'
;MDEQQRENGIDPQNITIIARILQQIVHLNVSDNNLNILGPASNILDIRNTKSWRNMTDNKVIRDLVITLEDYGLQYGENLKNSSNTSLIVKDYPNVQLNLRYIKYAGNLSREERIFKFPNASFNLSPDALLKESGAVVVILWYKTIHYLIKNTSSGDNIYAAISSKIITVNVRPERKVKFSEPVRISWDLAELNDFKMCAYWKPRLGENIWKSDGCKRITDKLYSNRLTCECDHLTAFAVMDISRTMLSKDKRKALELISTIGCSVSLVGVILTILIYALFWKRLHSNSKSKVPSQVLMHLCVVIGMTDIFAILAGPALKYKTFCIAVSVLLYFFVLALFGWMLCEGIIIYLQLVKVFSGLGLGGKHLKGFYIIGWGKQH
;
A
#
# COMPACT_ATOMS: atom_id res chain seq x y z
N MET A 1 -7.85 27.06 -4.57
CA MET A 1 -8.51 28.23 -3.96
C MET A 1 -9.92 28.20 -4.52
N ASP A 2 -10.87 27.46 -3.95
CA ASP A 2 -11.26 27.37 -2.53
C ASP A 2 -11.44 25.93 -2.03
N GLU A 3 -10.78 25.60 -0.91
CA GLU A 3 -10.87 24.31 -0.22
C GLU A 3 -11.38 24.52 1.22
N GLN A 4 -12.35 25.43 1.40
CA GLN A 4 -12.77 25.85 2.74
C GLN A 4 -14.23 26.35 2.86
N GLN A 5 -15.19 25.68 2.21
CA GLN A 5 -16.61 26.00 2.43
C GLN A 5 -17.49 24.76 2.71
N ARG A 6 -18.01 24.74 3.95
CA ARG A 6 -19.09 23.95 4.57
C ARG A 6 -18.80 22.52 5.04
N GLU A 7 -18.27 22.45 6.27
CA GLU A 7 -18.42 21.31 7.19
C GLU A 7 -19.88 21.18 7.67
N ASN A 8 -20.77 20.66 6.81
CA ASN A 8 -22.11 20.23 7.22
C ASN A 8 -22.15 18.69 7.34
N GLY A 9 -21.18 18.13 8.06
CA GLY A 9 -21.19 16.70 8.41
C GLY A 9 -22.11 16.45 9.61
N ILE A 10 -22.67 15.26 9.71
CA ILE A 10 -23.46 14.84 10.89
C ILE A 10 -22.51 14.70 12.08
N ASP A 11 -22.93 15.17 13.26
CA ASP A 11 -22.17 15.01 14.50
C ASP A 11 -21.90 13.52 14.82
N PRO A 12 -20.70 13.15 15.36
CA PRO A 12 -20.39 11.77 15.71
C PRO A 12 -21.41 11.10 16.66
N GLN A 13 -21.98 11.84 17.62
CA GLN A 13 -22.99 11.28 18.52
C GLN A 13 -24.27 10.93 17.75
N ASN A 14 -24.70 11.81 16.84
CA ASN A 14 -25.87 11.57 16.00
C ASN A 14 -25.69 10.36 15.08
N ILE A 15 -24.51 10.20 14.47
CA ILE A 15 -24.20 9.00 13.67
C ILE A 15 -24.32 7.73 14.53
N THR A 16 -23.80 7.77 15.76
CA THR A 16 -23.87 6.63 16.70
C THR A 16 -25.30 6.29 17.07
N ILE A 17 -26.14 7.31 17.35
CA ILE A 17 -27.55 7.15 17.66
C ILE A 17 -28.30 6.54 16.47
N ILE A 18 -28.10 7.08 15.26
CA ILE A 18 -28.73 6.56 14.03
C ILE A 18 -28.35 5.09 13.82
N ALA A 19 -27.05 4.75 13.91
CA ALA A 19 -26.59 3.38 13.75
C ALA A 19 -27.27 2.41 14.75
N ARG A 20 -27.42 2.83 16.02
CA ARG A 20 -28.11 2.02 17.05
C ARG A 20 -29.60 1.86 16.77
N ILE A 21 -30.28 2.90 16.30
CA ILE A 21 -31.71 2.83 15.93
C ILE A 21 -31.89 1.84 14.79
N LEU A 22 -31.04 1.91 13.76
CA LEU A 22 -31.08 0.96 12.64
C LEU A 22 -30.85 -0.48 13.14
N GLN A 23 -29.89 -0.67 14.04
CA GLN A 23 -29.63 -1.98 14.65
C GLN A 23 -30.84 -2.51 15.41
N GLN A 24 -31.50 -1.69 16.23
CA GLN A 24 -32.70 -2.08 16.97
C GLN A 24 -33.85 -2.46 16.03
N ILE A 25 -34.08 -1.67 14.98
CA ILE A 25 -35.10 -1.94 13.97
C ILE A 25 -34.89 -3.32 13.32
N VAL A 26 -33.65 -3.64 12.95
CA VAL A 26 -33.32 -4.96 12.36
C VAL A 26 -33.46 -6.09 13.38
N HIS A 27 -33.13 -5.86 14.65
CA HIS A 27 -33.31 -6.87 15.70
C HIS A 27 -34.78 -7.20 15.99
N LEU A 28 -35.70 -6.25 15.77
CA LEU A 28 -37.14 -6.52 15.89
C LEU A 28 -37.65 -7.51 14.83
N ASN A 29 -36.86 -7.77 13.77
CA ASN A 29 -37.18 -8.71 12.70
C ASN A 29 -38.59 -8.47 12.14
N VAL A 30 -38.91 -7.21 11.87
CA VAL A 30 -40.22 -6.83 11.34
C VAL A 30 -40.35 -7.38 9.93
N SER A 31 -41.35 -8.23 9.70
CA SER A 31 -41.68 -8.81 8.39
C SER A 31 -42.40 -7.79 7.50
N ASP A 32 -41.81 -6.62 7.32
CA ASP A 32 -42.32 -5.57 6.45
C ASP A 32 -41.39 -5.40 5.25
N ASN A 33 -41.89 -5.77 4.06
CA ASN A 33 -41.16 -5.64 2.81
C ASN A 33 -40.90 -4.17 2.41
N ASN A 34 -41.56 -3.21 3.05
CA ASN A 34 -41.41 -1.78 2.80
C ASN A 34 -40.43 -1.08 3.77
N LEU A 35 -39.93 -1.79 4.79
CA LEU A 35 -38.98 -1.23 5.73
C LEU A 35 -37.68 -0.84 5.01
N ASN A 36 -37.31 0.45 5.04
CA ASN A 36 -36.14 0.95 4.34
C ASN A 36 -35.06 1.45 5.31
N ILE A 37 -34.11 0.59 5.63
CA ILE A 37 -32.93 0.98 6.43
C ILE A 37 -31.74 1.44 5.58
N LEU A 38 -31.72 1.09 4.29
CA LEU A 38 -30.59 1.36 3.39
C LEU A 38 -30.46 2.85 3.07
N GLY A 39 -31.57 3.58 2.99
CA GLY A 39 -31.58 5.03 2.80
C GLY A 39 -30.86 5.77 3.95
N PRO A 40 -31.33 5.63 5.21
CA PRO A 40 -30.64 6.20 6.37
C PRO A 40 -29.18 5.75 6.49
N ALA A 41 -28.89 4.46 6.25
CA ALA A 41 -27.52 3.94 6.26
C ALA A 41 -26.64 4.60 5.19
N SER A 42 -27.14 4.76 3.97
CA SER A 42 -26.44 5.45 2.88
C SER A 42 -26.16 6.92 3.23
N ASN A 43 -27.07 7.59 3.95
CA ASN A 43 -26.89 8.98 4.36
C ASN A 43 -25.78 9.16 5.41
N ILE A 44 -25.71 8.29 6.42
CA ILE A 44 -24.63 8.35 7.41
C ILE A 44 -23.27 7.94 6.82
N LEU A 45 -23.27 7.08 5.80
CA LEU A 45 -22.08 6.65 5.07
C LEU A 45 -21.61 7.67 4.01
N ASP A 46 -22.25 8.83 3.89
CA ASP A 46 -21.83 9.87 2.95
C ASP A 46 -20.39 10.36 3.22
N ILE A 47 -19.64 10.65 2.16
CA ILE A 47 -18.26 11.14 2.22
C ILE A 47 -18.13 12.42 3.07
N ARG A 48 -19.17 13.25 3.14
CA ARG A 48 -19.22 14.46 3.98
C ARG A 48 -19.04 14.16 5.47
N ASN A 49 -19.42 12.96 5.92
CA ASN A 49 -19.31 12.55 7.31
C ASN A 49 -17.94 11.94 7.66
N THR A 50 -16.98 11.90 6.72
CA THR A 50 -15.67 11.24 6.92
C THR A 50 -14.93 11.77 8.14
N LYS A 51 -14.94 13.09 8.38
CA LYS A 51 -14.30 13.69 9.57
C LYS A 51 -14.95 13.19 10.86
N SER A 52 -16.28 13.18 10.91
CA SER A 52 -17.05 12.69 12.06
C SER A 52 -16.75 11.22 12.37
N TRP A 53 -16.71 10.36 11.35
CA TRP A 53 -16.36 8.95 11.51
C TRP A 53 -14.92 8.75 12.01
N ARG A 54 -13.95 9.52 11.50
CA ARG A 54 -12.55 9.44 11.96
C ARG A 54 -12.34 9.94 13.39
N ASN A 55 -13.15 10.90 13.83
CA ASN A 55 -13.10 11.41 15.20
C ASN A 55 -13.69 10.41 16.23
N MET A 56 -14.46 9.42 15.78
CA MET A 56 -14.91 8.34 16.68
C MET A 56 -13.71 7.52 17.18
N THR A 57 -13.72 7.20 18.48
CA THR A 57 -12.64 6.50 19.16
C THR A 57 -12.60 4.99 18.85
N ASP A 58 -13.70 4.39 18.36
CA ASP A 58 -13.78 2.96 18.06
C ASP A 58 -14.45 2.67 16.70
N ASN A 59 -13.84 1.75 15.93
CA ASN A 59 -14.40 1.19 14.68
C ASN A 59 -15.61 0.27 14.95
N LYS A 60 -16.02 0.09 16.20
CA LYS A 60 -17.21 -0.67 16.60
C LYS A 60 -18.49 -0.18 15.91
N VAL A 61 -18.74 1.13 15.82
CA VAL A 61 -19.99 1.64 15.23
C VAL A 61 -20.11 1.26 13.75
N ILE A 62 -19.02 1.39 12.98
CA ILE A 62 -19.02 1.03 11.56
C ILE A 62 -19.16 -0.49 11.37
N ARG A 63 -18.53 -1.28 12.25
CA ARG A 63 -18.67 -2.74 12.29
C ARG A 63 -20.10 -3.17 12.57
N ASP A 64 -20.70 -2.62 13.62
CA ASP A 64 -22.05 -2.95 14.04
C ASP A 64 -23.05 -2.53 12.95
N LEU A 65 -22.81 -1.42 12.24
CA LEU A 65 -23.59 -1.01 11.06
C LEU A 65 -23.46 -2.00 9.90
N VAL A 66 -22.24 -2.47 9.58
CA VAL A 66 -22.03 -3.47 8.52
C VAL A 66 -22.78 -4.77 8.85
N ILE A 67 -22.68 -5.26 10.09
CA ILE A 67 -23.41 -6.45 10.55
C ILE A 67 -24.93 -6.23 10.45
N THR A 68 -25.42 -5.06 10.88
CA THR A 68 -26.85 -4.71 10.80
C THR A 68 -27.38 -4.76 9.37
N LEU A 69 -26.60 -4.26 8.41
CA LEU A 69 -26.99 -4.28 6.99
C LEU A 69 -26.97 -5.70 6.41
N GLU A 70 -26.01 -6.54 6.81
CA GLU A 70 -25.99 -7.96 6.44
C GLU A 70 -27.22 -8.70 6.98
N ASP A 71 -27.54 -8.51 8.27
CA ASP A 71 -28.68 -9.17 8.91
C ASP A 71 -30.01 -8.72 8.32
N TYR A 72 -30.16 -7.43 7.99
CA TYR A 72 -31.31 -6.93 7.26
C TYR A 72 -31.45 -7.60 5.88
N GLY A 73 -30.35 -7.72 5.13
CA GLY A 73 -30.35 -8.43 3.86
C GLY A 73 -30.78 -9.89 4.03
N LEU A 74 -30.26 -10.58 5.04
CA LEU A 74 -30.62 -11.97 5.32
C LEU A 74 -32.11 -12.12 5.68
N GLN A 75 -32.64 -11.28 6.58
CA GLN A 75 -34.05 -11.29 6.95
C GLN A 75 -34.96 -11.02 5.74
N TYR A 76 -34.61 -10.01 4.94
CA TYR A 76 -35.34 -9.67 3.72
C TYR A 76 -35.31 -10.84 2.72
N GLY A 77 -34.19 -11.54 2.59
CA GLY A 77 -34.06 -12.72 1.72
C GLY A 77 -34.80 -13.96 2.21
N GLU A 78 -34.89 -14.19 3.53
CA GLU A 78 -35.70 -15.27 4.08
C GLU A 78 -37.21 -15.03 3.84
N ASN A 79 -37.66 -13.76 3.88
CA ASN A 79 -39.05 -13.43 3.51
C ASN A 79 -39.37 -13.76 2.05
N LEU A 80 -38.36 -13.72 1.16
CA LEU A 80 -38.54 -14.12 -0.23
C LEU A 80 -38.67 -15.63 -0.41
N LYS A 81 -38.30 -16.47 0.56
CA LYS A 81 -38.51 -17.92 0.48
C LYS A 81 -39.98 -18.28 0.24
N ASN A 82 -40.88 -17.45 0.78
CA ASN A 82 -42.32 -17.60 0.66
C ASN A 82 -42.88 -17.05 -0.67
N SER A 83 -42.10 -16.22 -1.37
CA SER A 83 -42.43 -15.69 -2.68
C SER A 83 -41.75 -16.55 -3.74
N SER A 84 -42.49 -17.15 -4.66
CA SER A 84 -41.97 -18.05 -5.71
C SER A 84 -40.96 -17.41 -6.69
N ASN A 85 -40.57 -16.15 -6.49
CA ASN A 85 -39.68 -15.39 -7.35
C ASN A 85 -38.21 -15.59 -6.96
N THR A 86 -37.47 -16.33 -7.80
CA THR A 86 -36.01 -16.54 -7.70
C THR A 86 -35.18 -15.41 -8.33
N SER A 87 -35.77 -14.23 -8.53
CA SER A 87 -35.11 -13.11 -9.22
C SER A 87 -34.10 -12.40 -8.32
N LEU A 88 -33.05 -11.85 -8.96
CA LEU A 88 -32.10 -10.97 -8.28
C LEU A 88 -32.80 -9.66 -7.92
N ILE A 89 -32.81 -9.32 -6.63
CA ILE A 89 -33.27 -8.03 -6.14
C ILE A 89 -32.05 -7.15 -5.91
N VAL A 90 -32.06 -5.98 -6.55
CA VAL A 90 -31.03 -4.95 -6.37
C VAL A 90 -31.68 -3.73 -5.75
N LYS A 91 -31.13 -3.27 -4.62
CA LYS A 91 -31.47 -2.01 -3.97
C LYS A 91 -30.25 -1.11 -4.02
N ASP A 92 -30.30 -0.13 -4.92
CA ASP A 92 -29.19 0.79 -5.18
C ASP A 92 -29.40 2.12 -4.46
N TYR A 93 -28.46 2.48 -3.59
CA TYR A 93 -28.38 3.76 -2.91
C TYR A 93 -27.01 4.40 -3.14
N PRO A 94 -26.88 5.74 -3.05
CA PRO A 94 -25.66 6.44 -3.45
C PRO A 94 -24.36 5.93 -2.82
N ASN A 95 -24.41 5.44 -1.58
CA ASN A 95 -23.24 4.98 -0.83
C ASN A 95 -23.27 3.48 -0.46
N VAL A 96 -24.39 2.78 -0.69
CA VAL A 96 -24.59 1.36 -0.38
C VAL A 96 -25.44 0.72 -1.48
N GLN A 97 -24.99 -0.42 -2.00
CA GLN A 97 -25.80 -1.23 -2.91
C GLN A 97 -25.99 -2.62 -2.29
N LEU A 98 -27.24 -3.06 -2.17
CA LEU A 98 -27.61 -4.40 -1.72
C LEU A 98 -28.05 -5.23 -2.93
N ASN A 99 -27.35 -6.33 -3.19
CA ASN A 99 -27.75 -7.36 -4.13
C ASN A 99 -28.16 -8.61 -3.36
N LEU A 100 -29.36 -9.11 -3.64
CA LEU A 100 -29.99 -10.17 -2.88
C LEU A 100 -30.63 -11.19 -3.82
N ARG A 101 -30.38 -12.48 -3.59
CA ARG A 101 -30.96 -13.57 -4.38
C ARG A 101 -31.30 -14.76 -3.50
N TYR A 102 -32.54 -15.23 -3.59
CA TYR A 102 -32.92 -16.54 -3.06
C TYR A 102 -32.76 -17.60 -4.15
N ILE A 103 -32.04 -18.67 -3.83
CA ILE A 103 -31.75 -19.80 -4.71
C ILE A 103 -32.48 -21.00 -4.14
N LYS A 104 -33.47 -21.54 -4.85
CA LYS A 104 -34.23 -22.72 -4.39
C LYS A 104 -33.41 -24.01 -4.48
N TYR A 105 -32.64 -24.16 -5.57
CA TYR A 105 -31.78 -25.32 -5.81
C TYR A 105 -30.43 -24.85 -6.37
N ALA A 106 -29.37 -25.07 -5.61
CA ALA A 106 -28.03 -24.60 -5.95
C ALA A 106 -27.46 -25.21 -7.25
N GLY A 107 -27.91 -26.43 -7.62
CA GLY A 107 -27.42 -27.16 -8.79
C GLY A 107 -27.77 -26.55 -10.16
N ASN A 108 -28.74 -25.63 -10.23
CA ASN A 108 -29.24 -25.06 -11.49
C ASN A 108 -28.70 -23.65 -11.81
N LEU A 109 -27.82 -23.07 -10.99
CA LEU A 109 -27.35 -21.71 -11.24
C LEU A 109 -26.39 -21.66 -12.44
N SER A 110 -26.77 -20.89 -13.47
CA SER A 110 -25.90 -20.67 -14.63
C SER A 110 -24.63 -19.91 -14.24
N ARG A 111 -23.61 -19.90 -15.13
CA ARG A 111 -22.38 -19.13 -14.88
C ARG A 111 -22.64 -17.63 -14.72
N GLU A 112 -23.61 -17.10 -15.45
CA GLU A 112 -23.94 -15.67 -15.46
C GLU A 112 -24.70 -15.25 -14.20
N GLU A 113 -25.58 -16.11 -13.68
CA GLU A 113 -26.36 -15.84 -12.47
C GLU A 113 -25.53 -15.81 -11.18
N ARG A 114 -24.30 -16.37 -11.23
CA ARG A 114 -23.33 -16.31 -10.13
C ARG A 114 -22.54 -14.99 -10.11
N ILE A 115 -22.65 -14.17 -11.15
CA ILE A 115 -21.92 -12.92 -11.28
C ILE A 115 -22.80 -11.76 -10.82
N PHE A 116 -22.30 -11.04 -9.81
CA PHE A 116 -22.91 -9.84 -9.26
C PHE A 116 -22.05 -8.64 -9.65
N LYS A 117 -22.68 -7.63 -10.25
CA LYS A 117 -22.00 -6.44 -10.75
C LYS A 117 -22.23 -5.25 -9.83
N PHE A 118 -21.18 -4.46 -9.63
CA PHE A 118 -21.15 -3.23 -8.86
C PHE A 118 -20.36 -2.15 -9.62
N PRO A 119 -20.46 -0.88 -9.24
CA PRO A 119 -19.67 0.17 -9.88
C PRO A 119 -18.15 -0.03 -9.68
N ASN A 120 -17.45 -0.37 -10.77
CA ASN A 120 -16.02 -0.69 -10.84
C ASN A 120 -15.62 -1.93 -10.02
N ALA A 121 -16.56 -2.85 -9.78
CA ALA A 121 -16.27 -4.09 -9.10
C ALA A 121 -17.24 -5.21 -9.50
N SER A 122 -16.83 -6.45 -9.32
CA SER A 122 -17.72 -7.59 -9.52
C SER A 122 -17.39 -8.71 -8.55
N PHE A 123 -18.40 -9.45 -8.16
CA PHE A 123 -18.28 -10.64 -7.33
C PHE A 123 -18.78 -11.85 -8.10
N ASN A 124 -18.04 -12.95 -8.09
CA ASN A 124 -18.41 -14.22 -8.67
C ASN A 124 -18.52 -15.27 -7.57
N LEU A 125 -19.74 -15.75 -7.36
CA LEU A 125 -20.08 -16.73 -6.34
C LEU A 125 -19.57 -18.11 -6.74
N SER A 126 -18.89 -18.78 -5.80
CA SER A 126 -18.46 -20.17 -5.97
C SER A 126 -19.63 -21.13 -5.76
N PRO A 127 -19.76 -22.23 -6.53
CA PRO A 127 -20.67 -23.33 -6.20
C PRO A 127 -20.44 -23.85 -4.80
N ASP A 128 -19.20 -23.82 -4.32
CA ASP A 128 -18.86 -24.28 -2.99
C ASP A 128 -19.47 -23.42 -1.89
N ALA A 129 -19.88 -22.18 -2.16
CA ALA A 129 -20.60 -21.40 -1.15
C ALA A 129 -22.01 -21.94 -0.87
N LEU A 130 -22.57 -22.78 -1.75
CA LEU A 130 -23.95 -23.25 -1.69
C LEU A 130 -24.03 -24.72 -1.29
N LEU A 131 -24.99 -25.04 -0.43
CA LEU A 131 -25.34 -26.42 -0.09
C LEU A 131 -26.23 -27.00 -1.20
N LYS A 132 -25.79 -28.10 -1.82
CA LYS A 132 -26.41 -28.66 -3.05
C LYS A 132 -27.90 -28.99 -2.90
N GLU A 133 -28.31 -29.45 -1.71
CA GLU A 133 -29.65 -30.00 -1.45
C GLU A 133 -30.58 -29.03 -0.71
N SER A 134 -30.14 -27.80 -0.43
CA SER A 134 -30.93 -26.81 0.30
C SER A 134 -31.04 -25.49 -0.45
N GLY A 135 -32.17 -24.81 -0.28
CA GLY A 135 -32.28 -23.43 -0.69
C GLY A 135 -31.30 -22.54 0.08
N ALA A 136 -30.82 -21.49 -0.57
CA ALA A 136 -29.86 -20.55 -0.01
C ALA A 136 -30.24 -19.10 -0.31
N VAL A 137 -30.11 -18.24 0.70
CA VAL A 137 -30.20 -16.79 0.58
C VAL A 137 -28.79 -16.25 0.41
N VAL A 138 -28.54 -15.56 -0.71
CA VAL A 138 -27.26 -14.88 -1.00
C VAL A 138 -27.46 -13.38 -0.85
N VAL A 139 -26.64 -12.77 0.01
CA VAL A 139 -26.65 -11.35 0.33
C VAL A 139 -25.27 -10.78 0.03
N ILE A 140 -25.21 -9.76 -0.82
CA ILE A 140 -23.97 -9.07 -1.14
C ILE A 140 -24.19 -7.58 -1.00
N LEU A 141 -23.41 -6.93 -0.13
CA LEU A 141 -23.41 -5.49 0.04
C LEU A 141 -22.13 -4.91 -0.53
N TRP A 142 -22.28 -3.81 -1.26
CA TRP A 142 -21.17 -3.01 -1.75
C TRP A 142 -21.23 -1.64 -1.11
N TYR A 143 -20.07 -1.17 -0.65
CA TYR A 143 -19.94 0.08 0.07
C TYR A 143 -19.03 1.03 -0.67
N LYS A 144 -19.56 2.19 -1.05
CA LYS A 144 -18.81 3.18 -1.82
C LYS A 144 -17.74 3.89 -0.99
N THR A 145 -17.98 4.09 0.31
CA THR A 145 -17.26 5.08 1.12
C THR A 145 -16.59 4.52 2.38
N ILE A 146 -16.95 3.32 2.84
CA ILE A 146 -16.44 2.76 4.11
C ILE A 146 -14.90 2.73 4.17
N HIS A 147 -14.23 2.52 3.02
CA HIS A 147 -12.77 2.51 2.95
C HIS A 147 -12.13 3.86 3.32
N TYR A 148 -12.85 4.97 3.25
CA TYR A 148 -12.40 6.28 3.75
C TYR A 148 -12.68 6.50 5.25
N LEU A 149 -13.67 5.79 5.79
CA LEU A 149 -14.20 5.95 7.15
C LEU A 149 -13.40 5.13 8.18
N ILE A 150 -12.96 3.92 7.80
CA ILE A 150 -12.17 3.06 8.67
C ILE A 150 -10.76 3.63 8.83
N LYS A 151 -10.26 3.73 10.07
CA LYS A 151 -8.87 4.13 10.34
C LYS A 151 -7.89 3.10 9.76
N ASN A 152 -6.85 3.59 9.09
CA ASN A 152 -5.78 2.74 8.57
C ASN A 152 -5.15 1.93 9.70
N THR A 153 -4.89 0.65 9.45
CA THR A 153 -4.22 -0.21 10.42
C THR A 153 -2.71 0.02 10.30
N SER A 154 -2.13 0.71 11.28
CA SER A 154 -0.67 0.71 11.45
C SER A 154 -0.30 -0.61 12.10
N SER A 155 0.19 -1.56 11.32
CA SER A 155 0.89 -2.70 11.92
C SER A 155 2.18 -2.17 12.51
N GLY A 156 2.57 -2.65 13.70
CA GLY A 156 3.60 -2.08 14.59
C GLY A 156 5.01 -1.84 14.00
N ASP A 157 5.23 -2.22 12.74
CA ASP A 157 6.48 -2.07 12.00
C ASP A 157 6.41 -0.99 10.92
N ASN A 158 6.04 0.26 11.21
CA ASN A 158 6.03 1.38 10.22
C ASN A 158 5.30 1.09 8.88
N ILE A 159 4.53 0.00 8.80
CA ILE A 159 3.83 -0.46 7.61
C ILE A 159 2.45 0.17 7.66
N TYR A 160 2.21 1.11 6.75
CA TYR A 160 0.88 1.64 6.53
C TYR A 160 0.14 0.72 5.56
N ALA A 161 -0.85 0.02 6.09
CA ALA A 161 -1.87 -0.64 5.29
C ALA A 161 -3.07 0.31 5.16
N ALA A 162 -3.38 0.70 3.93
CA ALA A 162 -4.56 1.50 3.62
C ALA A 162 -5.50 0.72 2.70
N ILE A 163 -6.80 0.86 2.90
CA ILE A 163 -7.79 0.24 2.03
C ILE A 163 -7.87 1.07 0.74
N SER A 164 -7.56 0.45 -0.39
CA SER A 164 -7.44 1.11 -1.70
C SER A 164 -8.62 0.86 -2.63
N SER A 165 -9.54 -0.03 -2.24
CA SER A 165 -10.76 -0.33 -2.98
C SER A 165 -12.01 -0.08 -2.16
N LYS A 166 -13.14 -0.07 -2.85
CA LYS A 166 -14.48 -0.17 -2.24
C LYS A 166 -14.63 -1.55 -1.60
N ILE A 167 -15.44 -1.64 -0.54
CA ILE A 167 -15.61 -2.88 0.24
C ILE A 167 -16.82 -3.64 -0.26
N ILE A 168 -16.69 -4.95 -0.39
CA ILE A 168 -17.79 -5.87 -0.70
C ILE A 168 -17.92 -6.86 0.45
N THR A 169 -19.09 -6.96 1.06
CA THR A 169 -19.38 -8.03 2.04
C THR A 169 -20.31 -9.06 1.41
N VAL A 170 -20.06 -10.32 1.73
CA VAL A 170 -20.82 -11.44 1.19
C VAL A 170 -21.23 -12.34 2.33
N ASN A 171 -22.52 -12.65 2.38
CA ASN A 171 -23.08 -13.57 3.35
C ASN A 171 -24.07 -14.51 2.66
N VAL A 172 -24.02 -15.78 3.03
CA VAL A 172 -24.88 -16.84 2.48
C VAL A 172 -25.48 -17.62 3.63
N ARG A 173 -26.79 -17.85 3.58
CA ARG A 173 -27.51 -18.65 4.58
C ARG A 173 -28.28 -19.79 3.89
N PRO A 174 -28.16 -21.04 4.34
CA PRO A 174 -27.29 -21.54 5.41
C PRO A 174 -25.78 -21.38 5.12
N GLU A 175 -25.00 -21.04 6.16
CA GLU A 175 -23.56 -20.77 6.05
C GLU A 175 -22.76 -22.08 5.94
N ARG A 176 -21.84 -22.16 4.97
CA ARG A 176 -20.89 -23.27 4.85
C ARG A 176 -19.64 -23.00 5.69
N LYS A 177 -19.37 -23.86 6.67
CA LYS A 177 -18.22 -23.73 7.60
C LYS A 177 -16.90 -24.32 7.09
N VAL A 178 -16.89 -24.86 5.87
CA VAL A 178 -15.72 -25.53 5.27
C VAL A 178 -15.07 -24.60 4.26
N LYS A 179 -13.73 -24.61 4.20
CA LYS A 179 -12.99 -23.89 3.16
C LYS A 179 -13.39 -24.35 1.77
N PHE A 180 -13.50 -23.41 0.84
CA PHE A 180 -13.91 -23.72 -0.52
C PHE A 180 -12.75 -24.31 -1.32
N SER A 181 -13.01 -25.40 -2.03
CA SER A 181 -12.06 -25.98 -2.99
C SER A 181 -12.03 -25.12 -4.25
N GLU A 182 -13.20 -24.64 -4.68
CA GLU A 182 -13.33 -23.59 -5.69
C GLU A 182 -13.47 -22.23 -5.02
N PRO A 183 -12.47 -21.33 -5.09
CA PRO A 183 -12.53 -20.04 -4.42
C PRO A 183 -13.55 -19.09 -5.04
N VAL A 184 -14.09 -18.16 -4.25
CA VAL A 184 -14.87 -17.03 -4.76
C VAL A 184 -13.95 -16.03 -5.45
N ARG A 185 -14.44 -15.37 -6.49
CA ARG A 185 -13.67 -14.34 -7.21
C ARG A 185 -14.25 -12.95 -6.99
N ILE A 186 -13.39 -12.03 -6.56
CA ILE A 186 -13.75 -10.63 -6.41
C ILE A 186 -12.81 -9.80 -7.27
N SER A 187 -13.35 -8.93 -8.11
CA SER A 187 -12.55 -8.09 -8.99
C SER A 187 -12.88 -6.62 -8.77
N TRP A 188 -11.86 -5.77 -8.78
CA TRP A 188 -11.98 -4.32 -8.74
C TRP A 188 -11.24 -3.69 -9.92
N ASP A 189 -11.88 -2.71 -10.55
CA ASP A 189 -11.24 -1.84 -11.54
C ASP A 189 -10.60 -0.68 -10.78
N LEU A 190 -9.26 -0.64 -10.79
CA LEU A 190 -8.46 0.30 -10.01
C LEU A 190 -7.85 1.36 -10.93
N ALA A 191 -7.68 2.58 -10.42
CA ALA A 191 -7.04 3.66 -11.17
C ALA A 191 -5.56 3.35 -11.49
N GLU A 192 -4.88 2.65 -10.59
CA GLU A 192 -3.50 2.20 -10.77
C GLU A 192 -3.31 0.83 -10.11
N LEU A 193 -2.62 -0.09 -10.79
CA LEU A 193 -2.12 -1.33 -10.20
C LEU A 193 -0.65 -1.15 -9.79
N ASN A 194 -0.30 -1.66 -8.62
CA ASN A 194 1.09 -1.79 -8.17
C ASN A 194 1.29 -3.18 -7.53
N ASP A 195 2.55 -3.53 -7.25
CA ASP A 195 2.88 -4.81 -6.60
C ASP A 195 2.63 -4.82 -5.09
N PHE A 196 2.34 -3.66 -4.50
CA PHE A 196 2.07 -3.48 -3.07
C PHE A 196 0.58 -3.67 -2.72
N LYS A 197 -0.29 -3.79 -3.72
CA LYS A 197 -1.71 -4.05 -3.57
C LYS A 197 -1.98 -5.54 -3.38
N MET A 198 -2.53 -5.88 -2.22
CA MET A 198 -2.87 -7.25 -1.84
C MET A 198 -4.36 -7.41 -1.54
N CYS A 199 -4.83 -8.64 -1.73
CA CYS A 199 -6.18 -9.05 -1.35
C CYS A 199 -6.27 -9.17 0.17
N ALA A 200 -7.33 -8.60 0.73
CA ALA A 200 -7.56 -8.62 2.16
C ALA A 200 -9.03 -8.91 2.46
N TYR A 201 -9.25 -9.46 3.64
CA TYR A 201 -10.56 -9.70 4.18
C TYR A 201 -10.68 -9.22 5.62
N TRP A 202 -11.91 -8.96 6.04
CA TRP A 202 -12.26 -8.60 7.41
C TRP A 202 -13.48 -9.40 7.86
N LYS A 203 -13.47 -9.83 9.13
CA LYS A 203 -14.54 -10.61 9.76
C LYS A 203 -15.25 -9.76 10.82
N PRO A 204 -16.30 -8.99 10.47
CA PRO A 204 -17.00 -8.11 11.40
C PRO A 204 -17.51 -8.85 12.66
N ARG A 205 -18.01 -10.08 12.50
CA ARG A 205 -18.65 -10.84 13.60
C ARG A 205 -17.67 -11.40 14.64
N LEU A 206 -16.39 -11.51 14.33
CA LEU A 206 -15.37 -12.00 15.28
C LEU A 206 -14.87 -10.92 16.24
N GLY A 207 -15.36 -9.69 16.12
CA GLY A 207 -14.93 -8.57 16.97
C GLY A 207 -13.52 -8.03 16.65
N GLU A 208 -12.77 -8.71 15.78
CA GLU A 208 -11.47 -8.28 15.30
C GLU A 208 -11.63 -7.11 14.31
N ASN A 209 -11.07 -5.95 14.62
CA ASN A 209 -11.03 -4.79 13.70
C ASN A 209 -9.78 -4.84 12.79
N ILE A 210 -9.31 -6.04 12.46
CA ILE A 210 -8.05 -6.28 11.77
C ILE A 210 -8.35 -6.89 10.40
N TRP A 211 -7.73 -6.34 9.37
CA TRP A 211 -7.72 -6.90 8.03
C TRP A 211 -6.65 -7.97 7.92
N LYS A 212 -7.01 -9.13 7.38
CA LYS A 212 -6.10 -10.26 7.17
C LYS A 212 -6.06 -10.63 5.69
N SER A 213 -5.07 -11.43 5.28
CA SER A 213 -4.88 -11.84 3.89
C SER A 213 -4.79 -13.36 3.70
N ASP A 214 -4.85 -14.14 4.78
CA ASP A 214 -4.83 -15.60 4.72
C ASP A 214 -6.06 -16.16 3.98
N GLY A 215 -5.87 -17.21 3.19
CA GLY A 215 -6.94 -17.80 2.38
C GLY A 215 -7.38 -16.95 1.17
N CYS A 216 -6.78 -15.77 0.95
CA CYS A 216 -7.00 -14.92 -0.22
C CYS A 216 -5.73 -14.78 -1.06
N LYS A 217 -5.85 -14.90 -2.39
CA LYS A 217 -4.73 -14.80 -3.34
C LYS A 217 -5.04 -13.80 -4.45
N ARG A 218 -4.04 -12.98 -4.81
CA ARG A 218 -4.14 -12.09 -5.97
C ARG A 218 -3.88 -12.88 -7.25
N ILE A 219 -4.83 -12.83 -8.18
CA ILE A 219 -4.69 -13.36 -9.53
C ILE A 219 -4.29 -12.21 -10.45
N THR A 220 -3.12 -12.33 -11.07
CA THR A 220 -2.65 -11.37 -12.06
C THR A 220 -3.18 -11.77 -13.42
N ASP A 221 -4.23 -11.09 -13.86
CA ASP A 221 -4.80 -11.28 -15.18
C ASP A 221 -4.08 -10.37 -16.18
N LYS A 222 -3.28 -10.95 -17.08
CA LYS A 222 -2.45 -10.18 -18.03
C LYS A 222 -3.28 -9.41 -19.07
N LEU A 223 -4.57 -9.73 -19.18
CA LEU A 223 -5.48 -9.19 -20.19
C LEU A 223 -6.03 -7.80 -19.85
N TYR A 224 -6.09 -7.43 -18.55
CA TYR A 224 -6.67 -6.18 -18.08
C TYR A 224 -5.65 -5.42 -17.24
N SER A 225 -5.06 -4.37 -17.82
CA SER A 225 -3.95 -3.61 -17.20
C SER A 225 -4.29 -3.01 -15.83
N ASN A 226 -5.57 -2.73 -15.56
CA ASN A 226 -6.02 -2.00 -14.36
C ASN A 226 -7.06 -2.76 -13.51
N ARG A 227 -7.23 -4.07 -13.71
CA ARG A 227 -8.20 -4.88 -12.96
C ARG A 227 -7.48 -5.84 -12.01
N LEU A 228 -7.78 -5.74 -10.72
CA LEU A 228 -7.23 -6.64 -9.70
C LEU A 228 -8.29 -7.67 -9.31
N THR A 229 -7.97 -8.95 -9.48
CA THR A 229 -8.85 -10.06 -9.09
C THR A 229 -8.26 -10.82 -7.90
N CYS A 230 -9.10 -11.10 -6.91
CA CYS A 230 -8.80 -11.88 -5.73
C CYS A 230 -9.58 -13.19 -5.74
N GLU A 231 -8.91 -14.28 -5.40
CA GLU A 231 -9.50 -15.59 -5.13
C GLU A 231 -9.43 -15.89 -3.64
N CYS A 232 -10.58 -16.06 -2.99
CA CYS A 232 -10.67 -16.34 -1.56
C CYS A 232 -11.44 -17.64 -1.27
N ASP A 233 -11.00 -18.40 -0.25
CA ASP A 233 -11.57 -19.70 0.11
C ASP A 233 -12.72 -19.65 1.15
N HIS A 234 -13.27 -18.46 1.40
CA HIS A 234 -14.30 -18.19 2.41
C HIS A 234 -15.22 -17.02 2.00
N LEU A 235 -16.27 -16.75 2.78
CA LEU A 235 -17.17 -15.59 2.62
C LEU A 235 -17.03 -14.64 3.81
N THR A 236 -16.71 -13.38 3.54
CA THR A 236 -16.49 -12.33 4.55
C THR A 236 -16.66 -10.94 3.92
N ALA A 237 -16.13 -9.89 4.55
CA ALA A 237 -15.86 -8.61 3.90
C ALA A 237 -14.54 -8.68 3.13
N PHE A 238 -14.48 -8.17 1.90
CA PHE A 238 -13.30 -8.15 1.05
C PHE A 238 -12.93 -6.74 0.61
N ALA A 239 -11.63 -6.50 0.48
CA ALA A 239 -11.07 -5.28 -0.09
C ALA A 239 -9.65 -5.52 -0.63
N VAL A 240 -9.13 -4.52 -1.35
CA VAL A 240 -7.72 -4.44 -1.74
C VAL A 240 -7.01 -3.49 -0.79
N MET A 241 -6.01 -3.97 -0.08
CA MET A 241 -5.13 -3.14 0.73
C MET A 241 -3.88 -2.76 -0.06
N ASP A 242 -3.51 -1.48 0.01
CA ASP A 242 -2.21 -0.99 -0.46
C ASP A 242 -1.27 -0.96 0.75
N ILE A 243 -0.27 -1.84 0.73
CA ILE A 243 0.76 -1.92 1.77
C ILE A 243 1.98 -1.15 1.28
N SER A 244 1.87 0.17 1.35
CA SER A 244 3.02 1.04 1.09
C SER A 244 3.96 0.94 2.29
N ARG A 245 5.17 0.40 2.05
CA ARG A 245 6.28 0.39 3.03
C ARG A 245 6.81 1.78 3.36
N THR A 246 6.25 2.84 2.77
CA THR A 246 6.76 4.20 2.93
C THR A 246 5.65 5.15 3.32
N MET A 247 5.87 5.82 4.45
CA MET A 247 5.09 6.95 4.99
C MET A 247 5.05 8.19 4.08
N LEU A 248 5.67 8.11 2.91
CA LEU A 248 5.90 9.22 2.02
C LEU A 248 4.85 9.20 0.91
N SER A 249 3.93 10.17 0.93
CA SER A 249 3.00 10.42 -0.18
C SER A 249 3.77 10.44 -1.51
N LYS A 250 3.13 9.99 -2.60
CA LYS A 250 3.75 9.95 -3.94
C LYS A 250 4.43 11.28 -4.30
N ASP A 251 3.82 12.39 -3.93
CA ASP A 251 4.35 13.74 -4.18
C ASP A 251 5.64 14.01 -3.40
N LYS A 252 5.68 13.59 -2.14
CA LYS A 252 6.88 13.72 -1.29
C LYS A 252 8.01 12.81 -1.77
N ARG A 253 7.71 11.61 -2.27
CA ARG A 253 8.70 10.71 -2.87
C ARG A 253 9.29 11.30 -4.16
N LYS A 254 8.44 11.82 -5.05
CA LYS A 254 8.90 12.52 -6.27
C LYS A 254 9.73 13.75 -5.94
N ALA A 255 9.34 14.53 -4.93
CA ALA A 255 10.11 15.67 -4.47
C ALA A 255 11.49 15.27 -3.96
N LEU A 256 11.57 14.20 -3.16
CA LEU A 256 12.84 13.70 -2.63
C LEU A 256 13.76 13.18 -3.74
N GLU A 257 13.20 12.44 -4.72
CA GLU A 257 13.94 11.96 -5.89
C GLU A 257 14.46 13.14 -6.74
N LEU A 258 13.63 14.17 -6.94
CA LEU A 258 14.02 15.38 -7.67
C LEU A 258 15.16 16.12 -6.96
N ILE A 259 15.03 16.38 -5.66
CA ILE A 259 16.04 17.06 -4.85
C ILE A 259 17.36 16.27 -4.86
N SER A 260 17.30 14.94 -4.68
CA SER A 260 18.48 14.08 -4.72
C SER A 260 19.15 14.10 -6.09
N THR A 261 18.38 14.05 -7.17
CA THR A 261 18.91 14.06 -8.55
C THR A 261 19.60 15.38 -8.87
N ILE A 262 19.01 16.51 -8.48
CA ILE A 262 19.61 17.84 -8.64
C ILE A 262 20.91 17.93 -7.82
N GLY A 263 20.88 17.52 -6.54
CA GLY A 263 22.04 17.54 -5.67
C GLY A 263 23.22 16.71 -6.23
N CYS A 264 22.96 15.47 -6.65
CA CYS A 264 23.98 14.60 -7.23
C CYS A 264 24.53 15.16 -8.55
N SER A 265 23.68 15.78 -9.38
CA SER A 265 24.11 16.39 -10.65
C SER A 265 25.05 17.58 -10.43
N VAL A 266 24.72 18.46 -9.48
CA VAL A 266 25.57 19.61 -9.12
C VAL A 266 26.90 19.15 -8.52
N SER A 267 26.86 18.14 -7.64
CA SER A 267 28.05 17.51 -7.06
C SER A 267 28.96 16.95 -8.17
N LEU A 268 28.40 16.18 -9.10
CA LEU A 268 29.14 15.57 -10.20
C LEU A 268 29.84 16.62 -11.09
N VAL A 269 29.19 17.74 -11.38
CA VAL A 269 29.80 18.85 -12.13
C VAL A 269 30.99 19.43 -11.36
N GLY A 270 30.85 19.65 -10.05
CA GLY A 270 31.94 20.13 -9.19
C GLY A 270 33.13 19.16 -9.17
N VAL A 271 32.87 17.86 -9.06
CA VAL A 271 33.90 16.80 -9.10
C VAL A 271 34.64 16.80 -10.44
N ILE A 272 33.92 16.89 -11.56
CA ILE A 272 34.53 16.94 -12.89
C ILE A 272 35.43 18.16 -13.03
N LEU A 273 34.97 19.34 -12.61
CA LEU A 273 35.78 20.57 -12.63
C LEU A 273 37.04 20.43 -11.76
N THR A 274 36.91 19.84 -10.57
CA THR A 274 38.05 19.61 -9.67
C THR A 274 39.10 18.70 -10.30
N ILE A 275 38.67 17.60 -10.93
CA ILE A 275 39.56 16.68 -11.64
C ILE A 275 40.24 17.38 -12.83
N LEU A 276 39.51 18.23 -13.56
CA LEU A 276 40.03 18.99 -14.71
C LEU A 276 41.10 19.99 -14.30
N ILE A 277 40.84 20.79 -13.28
CA ILE A 277 41.80 21.75 -12.70
C ILE A 277 43.05 20.98 -12.25
N TYR A 278 42.85 19.87 -11.55
CA TYR A 278 43.94 19.04 -11.05
C TYR A 278 44.81 18.46 -12.18
N ALA A 279 44.19 18.00 -13.27
CA ALA A 279 44.90 17.52 -14.47
C ALA A 279 45.70 18.63 -15.15
N LEU A 280 45.13 19.85 -15.28
CA LEU A 280 45.81 21.00 -15.89
C LEU A 280 47.01 21.47 -15.07
N PHE A 281 46.90 21.49 -13.74
CA PHE A 281 47.95 21.93 -12.84
C PHE A 281 48.89 20.81 -12.37
N TRP A 282 48.73 19.58 -12.90
CA TRP A 282 49.49 18.41 -12.50
C TRP A 282 51.00 18.65 -12.48
N LYS A 283 51.55 19.27 -13.55
CA LYS A 283 53.00 19.57 -13.65
C LYS A 283 53.48 20.57 -12.59
N ARG A 284 52.66 21.56 -12.20
CA ARG A 284 53.02 22.55 -11.16
C ARG A 284 52.88 21.98 -9.76
N LEU A 285 51.82 21.22 -9.49
CA LEU A 285 51.52 20.63 -8.18
C LEU A 285 52.48 19.48 -7.81
N HIS A 286 52.88 18.65 -8.78
CA HIS A 286 53.79 17.52 -8.55
C HIS A 286 55.29 17.87 -8.53
N SER A 287 55.65 19.14 -8.71
CA SER A 287 57.05 19.61 -8.66
C SER A 287 57.66 19.44 -7.26
N ASN A 288 56.86 19.57 -6.20
CA ASN A 288 57.31 19.39 -4.81
C ASN A 288 56.95 18.00 -4.26
N SER A 289 57.95 17.23 -3.81
CA SER A 289 57.75 15.85 -3.32
C SER A 289 56.80 15.74 -2.11
N LYS A 290 56.69 16.80 -1.29
CA LYS A 290 55.81 16.85 -0.11
C LYS A 290 54.31 16.93 -0.45
N SER A 291 53.94 17.41 -1.64
CA SER A 291 52.53 17.56 -2.04
C SER A 291 51.94 16.30 -2.67
N LYS A 292 52.76 15.32 -3.08
CA LYS A 292 52.29 14.20 -3.93
C LYS A 292 51.26 13.29 -3.24
N VAL A 293 51.42 13.03 -1.94
CA VAL A 293 50.55 12.08 -1.21
C VAL A 293 49.15 12.64 -0.94
N PRO A 294 48.97 13.84 -0.33
CA PRO A 294 47.65 14.45 -0.13
C PRO A 294 46.87 14.62 -1.45
N SER A 295 47.60 15.01 -2.48
CA SER A 295 47.11 15.30 -3.83
C SER A 295 46.57 14.03 -4.53
N GLN A 296 47.22 12.88 -4.33
CA GLN A 296 46.71 11.57 -4.79
C GLN A 296 45.47 11.11 -4.04
N VAL A 297 45.42 11.30 -2.72
CA VAL A 297 44.25 10.91 -1.90
C VAL A 297 43.01 11.72 -2.28
N LEU A 298 43.18 13.04 -2.48
CA LEU A 298 42.11 13.91 -2.97
C LEU A 298 41.57 13.45 -4.34
N MET A 299 42.45 12.99 -5.24
CA MET A 299 42.03 12.46 -6.54
C MET A 299 41.19 11.18 -6.41
N HIS A 300 41.60 10.24 -5.57
CA HIS A 300 40.81 9.01 -5.31
C HIS A 300 39.46 9.34 -4.67
N LEU A 301 39.43 10.30 -3.75
CA LEU A 301 38.19 10.79 -3.16
C LEU A 301 37.24 11.36 -4.21
N CYS A 302 37.72 12.25 -5.09
CA CYS A 302 36.93 12.79 -6.19
C CYS A 302 36.36 11.69 -7.11
N VAL A 303 37.17 10.68 -7.44
CA VAL A 303 36.70 9.54 -8.26
C VAL A 303 35.58 8.78 -7.57
N VAL A 304 35.73 8.49 -6.28
CA VAL A 304 34.71 7.74 -5.52
C VAL A 304 33.43 8.55 -5.33
N ILE A 305 33.52 9.86 -5.09
CA ILE A 305 32.35 10.77 -5.06
C ILE A 305 31.64 10.75 -6.41
N GLY A 306 32.37 10.94 -7.52
CA GLY A 306 31.78 10.94 -8.86
C GLY A 306 31.09 9.62 -9.21
N MET A 307 31.68 8.48 -8.88
CA MET A 307 31.04 7.17 -9.06
C MET A 307 29.78 7.02 -8.19
N THR A 308 29.84 7.49 -6.94
CA THR A 308 28.68 7.48 -6.02
C THR A 308 27.53 8.31 -6.60
N ASP A 309 27.81 9.52 -7.09
CA ASP A 309 26.81 10.40 -7.72
C ASP A 309 26.19 9.76 -8.97
N ILE A 310 27.00 9.12 -9.83
CA ILE A 310 26.51 8.41 -11.02
C ILE A 310 25.56 7.27 -10.62
N PHE A 311 25.94 6.42 -9.67
CA PHE A 311 25.07 5.32 -9.22
C PHE A 311 23.82 5.81 -8.48
N ALA A 312 23.91 6.93 -7.76
CA ALA A 312 22.76 7.57 -7.12
C ALA A 312 21.74 8.07 -8.16
N ILE A 313 22.20 8.66 -9.27
CA ILE A 313 21.33 9.08 -10.38
C ILE A 313 20.73 7.85 -11.08
N LEU A 314 21.51 6.78 -11.27
CA LEU A 314 21.03 5.53 -11.88
C LEU A 314 20.03 4.76 -10.99
N ALA A 315 20.01 5.00 -9.68
CA ALA A 315 19.14 4.30 -8.74
C ALA A 315 17.65 4.53 -9.05
N GLY A 316 17.26 5.73 -9.49
CA GLY A 316 15.87 6.04 -9.87
C GLY A 316 15.38 5.17 -11.04
N PRO A 317 16.03 5.25 -12.22
CA PRO A 317 15.72 4.40 -13.37
C PRO A 317 15.80 2.89 -13.08
N ALA A 318 16.72 2.48 -12.17
CA ALA A 318 16.94 1.08 -11.86
C ALA A 318 15.76 0.39 -11.18
N LEU A 319 14.87 1.14 -10.53
CA LEU A 319 13.67 0.60 -9.87
C LEU A 319 12.73 -0.16 -10.81
N LYS A 320 12.82 0.05 -12.13
CA LYS A 320 11.98 -0.63 -13.12
C LYS A 320 12.38 -2.08 -13.39
N TYR A 321 13.64 -2.44 -13.13
CA TYR A 321 14.18 -3.75 -13.48
C TYR A 321 14.87 -4.39 -12.27
N LYS A 322 14.32 -5.50 -11.77
CA LYS A 322 14.77 -6.18 -10.54
C LYS A 322 16.28 -6.45 -10.52
N THR A 323 16.82 -7.02 -11.61
CA THR A 323 18.25 -7.38 -11.70
C THR A 323 19.15 -6.14 -11.69
N PHE A 324 18.75 -5.09 -12.41
CA PHE A 324 19.52 -3.85 -12.49
C PHE A 324 19.47 -3.07 -11.16
N CYS A 325 18.33 -3.07 -10.47
CA CYS A 325 18.18 -2.49 -9.13
C CYS A 325 19.14 -3.13 -8.12
N ILE A 326 19.22 -4.47 -8.11
CA ILE A 326 20.13 -5.19 -7.22
C ILE A 326 21.58 -4.81 -7.53
N ALA A 327 21.97 -4.81 -8.80
CA ALA A 327 23.33 -4.46 -9.20
C ALA A 327 23.71 -3.02 -8.79
N VAL A 328 22.85 -2.04 -9.08
CA VAL A 328 23.07 -0.63 -8.70
C VAL A 328 23.13 -0.48 -7.17
N SER A 329 22.27 -1.17 -6.42
CA SER A 329 22.27 -1.12 -4.96
C SER A 329 23.58 -1.65 -4.35
N VAL A 330 24.10 -2.76 -4.88
CA VAL A 330 25.37 -3.34 -4.39
C VAL A 330 26.55 -2.43 -4.73
N LEU A 331 26.59 -1.89 -5.95
CA LEU A 331 27.64 -0.97 -6.38
C LEU A 331 27.62 0.32 -5.56
N LEU A 332 26.44 0.94 -5.38
CA LEU A 332 26.29 2.13 -4.57
C LEU A 332 26.78 1.92 -3.13
N TYR A 333 26.43 0.79 -2.52
CA TYR A 333 26.89 0.45 -1.17
C TYR A 333 28.42 0.34 -1.10
N PHE A 334 29.05 -0.30 -2.08
CA PHE A 334 30.50 -0.40 -2.18
C PHE A 334 31.17 0.98 -2.30
N PHE A 335 30.69 1.86 -3.19
CA PHE A 335 31.27 3.19 -3.37
C PHE A 335 31.08 4.09 -2.15
N VAL A 336 29.95 3.99 -1.46
CA VAL A 336 29.73 4.71 -0.18
C VAL A 336 30.71 4.24 0.89
N LEU A 337 30.99 2.93 1.00
CA LEU A 337 32.02 2.42 1.92
C LEU A 337 33.42 2.93 1.55
N ALA A 338 33.77 2.89 0.27
CA ALA A 338 35.03 3.44 -0.22
C ALA A 338 35.12 4.95 0.07
N LEU A 339 34.02 5.69 -0.04
CA LEU A 339 33.95 7.12 0.25
C LEU A 339 34.32 7.38 1.71
N PHE A 340 33.71 6.63 2.66
CA PHE A 340 34.06 6.72 4.08
C PHE A 340 35.53 6.38 4.33
N GLY A 341 36.07 5.35 3.66
CA GLY A 341 37.48 4.97 3.78
C GLY A 341 38.42 6.08 3.31
N TRP A 342 38.15 6.69 2.16
CA TRP A 342 38.95 7.78 1.61
C TRP A 342 38.82 9.10 2.37
N MET A 343 37.62 9.46 2.85
CA MET A 343 37.41 10.61 3.75
C MET A 343 38.19 10.45 5.06
N LEU A 344 38.23 9.23 5.62
CA LEU A 344 39.05 8.94 6.80
C LEU A 344 40.55 9.13 6.51
N CYS A 345 41.02 8.67 5.35
CA CYS A 345 42.41 8.86 4.93
C CYS A 345 42.77 10.35 4.78
N GLU A 346 41.90 11.13 4.16
CA GLU A 346 42.05 12.58 4.05
C GLU A 346 42.07 13.25 5.43
N GLY A 347 41.15 12.88 6.32
CA GLY A 347 41.12 13.40 7.70
C GLY A 347 42.40 13.11 8.49
N ILE A 348 42.97 11.91 8.35
CA ILE A 348 44.28 11.56 8.94
C ILE A 348 45.39 12.42 8.34
N ILE A 349 45.38 12.67 7.03
CA ILE A 349 46.39 13.50 6.36
C ILE A 349 46.30 14.95 6.87
N ILE A 350 45.10 15.53 6.96
CA ILE A 350 44.89 16.88 7.50
C ILE A 350 45.37 16.96 8.95
N TYR A 351 45.02 15.97 9.78
CA TYR A 351 45.48 15.90 11.17
C TYR A 351 47.01 15.87 11.28
N LEU A 352 47.67 15.02 10.48
CA LEU A 352 49.13 14.94 10.46
C LEU A 352 49.78 16.23 9.97
N GLN A 353 49.18 16.91 8.98
CA GLN A 353 49.66 18.19 8.48
C GLN A 353 49.57 19.29 9.55
N LEU A 354 48.50 19.32 10.35
CA LEU A 354 48.31 20.31 11.41
C LEU A 354 49.23 20.06 12.61
N VAL A 355 49.35 18.81 13.06
CA VAL A 355 50.10 18.47 14.30
C VAL A 355 51.61 18.41 14.04
N LYS A 356 52.06 17.97 12.86
CA LYS A 356 53.48 17.72 12.57
C LYS A 356 54.16 18.83 11.77
N VAL A 357 53.63 20.06 11.76
CA VAL A 357 54.31 21.24 11.17
C VAL A 357 55.74 21.42 11.71
N PHE A 358 56.03 20.96 12.93
CA PHE A 358 57.34 21.08 13.59
C PHE A 358 58.27 19.88 13.50
N SER A 359 57.86 18.76 12.90
CA SER A 359 58.70 17.55 12.81
C SER A 359 58.75 17.09 11.36
N GLY A 360 59.86 17.38 10.67
CA GLY A 360 60.11 17.16 9.24
C GLY A 360 60.13 15.69 8.76
N LEU A 361 59.19 14.85 9.22
CA LEU A 361 58.98 13.51 8.73
C LEU A 361 58.12 13.58 7.47
N GLY A 362 58.76 13.61 6.29
CA GLY A 362 58.03 13.51 5.02
C GLY A 362 57.21 12.22 4.97
N LEU A 363 55.93 12.29 4.56
CA LEU A 363 55.09 11.13 4.27
C LEU A 363 55.74 10.29 3.15
N GLY A 364 56.62 9.35 3.51
CA GLY A 364 57.28 8.43 2.58
C GLY A 364 56.34 7.32 2.10
N GLY A 365 56.69 6.67 0.99
CA GLY A 365 55.85 5.71 0.26
C GLY A 365 55.35 4.47 1.02
N LYS A 366 55.87 4.17 2.22
CA LYS A 366 55.35 3.10 3.10
C LYS A 366 53.98 3.42 3.70
N HIS A 367 53.69 4.70 3.98
CA HIS A 367 52.38 5.12 4.49
C HIS A 367 51.30 5.12 3.39
N LEU A 368 51.70 5.34 2.13
CA LEU A 368 50.81 5.30 0.97
C LEU A 368 50.17 3.91 0.79
N LYS A 369 50.93 2.83 0.94
CA LYS A 369 50.38 1.45 0.88
C LYS A 369 49.30 1.20 1.93
N GLY A 370 49.44 1.77 3.13
CA GLY A 370 48.43 1.68 4.19
C GLY A 370 47.12 2.40 3.84
N PHE A 371 47.21 3.61 3.26
CA PHE A 371 46.02 4.35 2.82
C PHE A 371 45.25 3.64 1.70
N TYR A 372 45.94 3.02 0.74
CA TYR A 372 45.26 2.23 -0.31
C TYR A 372 44.53 1.00 0.26
N ILE A 373 45.07 0.35 1.29
CA ILE A 373 44.42 -0.79 1.96
C ILE A 373 43.14 -0.35 2.69
N ILE A 374 43.18 0.82 3.32
CA ILE A 374 42.04 1.40 4.06
C ILE A 374 40.97 1.95 3.11
N GLY A 375 41.38 2.61 2.02
CA GLY A 375 40.47 3.30 1.09
C GLY A 375 39.70 2.37 0.15
N TRP A 376 40.35 1.34 -0.41
CA TRP A 376 39.71 0.40 -1.34
C TRP A 376 39.30 -0.94 -0.73
N GLY A 377 39.76 -1.24 0.49
CA GLY A 377 39.67 -2.59 1.07
C GLY A 377 40.72 -3.51 0.46
N LYS A 378 41.45 -4.22 1.31
CA LYS A 378 42.63 -5.05 0.98
C LYS A 378 42.44 -5.92 -0.29
N GLN A 379 43.23 -5.65 -1.32
CA GLN A 379 43.48 -6.55 -2.44
C GLN A 379 44.50 -7.59 -1.94
N HIS A 380 44.09 -8.86 -1.86
CA HIS A 380 44.95 -9.97 -1.47
C HIS A 380 45.78 -10.46 -2.65
#